data_AF-A0A9W6WTX9-F1
#
_entry.id   AF-A0A9W6WTX9-F1
#
_cell.length_a   1.000
_cell.length_b   1.000
_cell.length_c   1.000
_cell.angle_alpha   90.00
_cell.angle_beta   90.00
_cell.angle_gamma   90.00
#
_symmetry.space_group_name_H-M   'P 1'
#
loop_
_entity.id
_entity.type
_entity.pdbx_description
1 polymer ?
#
loop_
_entity_poly.entity_id
_entity_poly.type
_entity_poly.pdbx_seq_one_letter_code
_entity_poly.pdbx_strand_id
1 'polypeptide(L)'
;MTGASLSDYLTCFQKALACALGASNDSNRQLRTLSGDVLEVALTLKIRVLSSAWESKYLFQLDPVSVGRIKLLETQLRQQQLESKRIDELELKVRTLENTYTKKPLFEELTTSFRHGATSRLNWSRESSALITSNYDGTLKVTRSGMYLVGAVVRRESEDDYDDDEEEEDDDGEDKYEEIDDEDSDVIDDDEYACLLKNDERIQAGYFTEDCCLVSLTTVTRLKEGDELVVTSSCELKGTSRFFLMHLGN
;
A
#
# COMPACT_ATOMS: atom_id res chain seq x y z
N MET A 1 23.73 34.42 11.72
CA MET A 1 23.80 35.47 10.69
C MET A 1 22.97 36.64 11.15
N THR A 2 23.60 37.79 11.38
CA THR A 2 22.96 39.04 11.81
C THR A 2 22.05 39.58 10.71
N GLY A 3 20.80 39.89 11.04
CA GLY A 3 19.84 40.49 10.09
C GLY A 3 20.31 41.86 9.59
N ALA A 4 19.67 42.36 8.52
CA ALA A 4 20.00 43.65 7.92
C ALA A 4 19.91 44.78 8.96
N SER A 5 20.89 45.68 8.93
CA SER A 5 20.94 46.85 9.80
C SER A 5 20.05 47.98 9.27
N LEU A 6 19.75 48.97 10.10
CA LEU A 6 18.98 50.16 9.68
C LEU A 6 19.60 50.84 8.45
N SER A 7 20.94 50.92 8.42
CA SER A 7 21.70 51.52 7.32
C SER A 7 21.58 50.75 6.01
N ASP A 8 21.43 49.42 6.08
CA ASP A 8 21.23 48.57 4.90
C ASP A 8 19.87 48.84 4.26
N TYR A 9 18.81 48.94 5.08
CA TYR A 9 17.49 49.33 4.58
C TYR A 9 17.51 50.73 3.98
N LEU A 10 18.09 51.72 4.67
CA LEU A 10 18.17 53.10 4.17
C LEU A 10 18.88 53.16 2.81
N THR A 11 20.02 52.48 2.68
CA THR A 11 20.77 52.42 1.41
C THR A 11 19.96 51.75 0.32
N CYS A 12 19.27 50.65 0.63
CA CYS A 12 18.42 49.93 -0.31
C CYS A 12 17.25 50.82 -0.79
N PHE A 13 16.53 51.46 0.13
CA PHE A 13 15.44 52.37 -0.19
C PHE A 13 15.91 53.58 -0.99
N GLN A 14 17.03 54.20 -0.62
CA GLN A 14 17.59 55.31 -1.38
C GLN A 14 17.95 54.90 -2.81
N LYS A 15 18.64 53.76 -2.99
CA LYS A 15 18.95 53.26 -4.34
C LYS A 15 17.69 52.89 -5.12
N ALA A 16 16.71 52.29 -4.46
CA ALA A 16 15.46 51.87 -5.07
C ALA A 16 14.51 53.03 -5.38
N LEU A 17 14.69 54.21 -4.78
CA LEU A 17 13.81 55.37 -4.95
C LEU A 17 14.49 56.54 -5.68
N ALA A 18 15.82 56.66 -5.64
CA ALA A 18 16.59 57.69 -6.34
C ALA A 18 17.47 57.05 -7.43
N CYS A 19 16.85 56.66 -8.55
CA CYS A 19 17.56 56.13 -9.70
C CYS A 19 16.87 56.50 -11.03
N ALA A 20 17.65 56.50 -12.11
CA ALA A 20 17.13 56.68 -13.46
C ALA A 20 16.28 55.47 -13.87
N LEU A 21 15.09 55.71 -14.41
CA LEU A 21 14.15 54.66 -14.76
C LEU A 21 14.36 54.22 -16.22
N GLY A 22 15.57 53.76 -16.53
CA GLY A 22 15.95 53.24 -17.85
C GLY A 22 17.27 53.80 -18.38
N ALA A 23 17.68 53.31 -19.56
CA ALA A 23 18.92 53.72 -20.23
C ALA A 23 18.84 55.11 -20.91
N SER A 24 17.64 55.68 -21.01
CA SER A 24 17.40 57.03 -21.54
C SER A 24 17.28 58.05 -20.41
N ASN A 25 17.86 59.25 -20.61
CA ASN A 25 17.72 60.40 -19.71
C ASN A 25 16.30 61.01 -19.70
N ASP A 26 15.32 60.35 -20.33
CA ASP A 26 13.94 60.82 -20.46
C ASP A 26 13.07 60.51 -19.23
N SER A 27 13.58 59.78 -18.25
CA SER A 27 12.89 59.59 -16.97
C SER A 27 13.84 59.61 -15.80
N ASN A 28 13.49 60.37 -14.77
CA ASN A 28 14.27 60.48 -13.55
C ASN A 28 13.35 60.42 -12.33
N ARG A 29 13.77 59.67 -11.32
CA ARG A 29 13.11 59.61 -10.03
C ARG A 29 14.06 60.13 -8.96
N GLN A 30 13.60 61.14 -8.22
CA GLN A 30 14.37 61.79 -7.18
C GLN A 30 13.63 61.68 -5.84
N LEU A 31 14.32 61.15 -4.83
CA LEU A 31 13.83 61.21 -3.44
C LEU A 31 14.14 62.59 -2.87
N ARG A 32 13.14 63.22 -2.26
CA ARG A 32 13.19 64.54 -1.64
C ARG A 32 12.74 64.43 -0.18
N THR A 33 13.31 65.27 0.66
CA THR A 33 12.88 65.43 2.05
C THR A 33 12.17 66.78 2.15
N LEU A 34 10.91 66.76 2.57
CA LEU A 34 10.11 67.95 2.83
C LEU A 34 10.28 68.37 4.31
N SER A 35 9.71 69.51 4.69
CA SER A 35 9.69 69.95 6.09
C SER A 35 8.88 68.98 6.96
N GLY A 36 9.46 68.54 8.08
CA GLY A 36 8.80 67.66 9.05
C GLY A 36 8.93 66.15 8.78
N ASP A 37 10.10 65.68 8.33
CA ASP A 37 10.44 64.26 8.10
C ASP A 37 9.59 63.52 7.06
N VAL A 38 8.80 64.26 6.26
CA VAL A 38 8.02 63.69 5.17
C VAL A 38 8.93 63.43 3.96
N LEU A 39 8.92 62.20 3.48
CA LEU A 39 9.64 61.81 2.26
C LEU A 39 8.71 61.92 1.05
N GLU A 40 9.23 62.50 -0.03
CA GLU A 40 8.52 62.65 -1.30
C GLU A 40 9.37 62.08 -2.44
N VAL A 41 8.74 61.33 -3.33
CA VAL A 41 9.35 60.86 -4.57
C VAL A 41 8.83 61.72 -5.71
N ALA A 42 9.74 62.46 -6.35
CA ALA A 42 9.45 63.20 -7.57
C ALA A 42 9.80 62.33 -8.79
N LEU A 43 8.82 62.07 -9.64
CA LEU A 43 9.00 61.41 -10.94
C LEU A 43 8.88 62.45 -12.05
N THR A 44 9.97 62.66 -12.78
CA THR A 44 10.00 63.51 -13.97
C THR A 44 10.04 62.63 -15.22
N LEU A 45 9.10 62.85 -16.13
CA LEU A 45 9.01 62.16 -17.42
C LEU A 45 9.10 63.17 -18.55
N LYS A 46 10.07 62.97 -19.45
CA LYS A 46 10.24 63.74 -20.67
C LYS A 46 9.67 62.95 -21.84
N ILE A 47 8.55 63.42 -22.37
CA ILE A 47 7.86 62.81 -23.50
C ILE A 47 8.25 63.56 -24.76
N ARG A 48 8.83 62.87 -25.75
CA ARG A 48 9.20 63.47 -27.04
C ARG A 48 8.23 62.99 -28.11
N VAL A 49 7.58 63.92 -28.80
CA VAL A 49 6.68 63.63 -29.92
C VAL A 49 7.07 64.53 -31.08
N LEU A 50 7.46 63.91 -32.21
CA LEU A 50 8.01 64.60 -33.38
C LEU A 50 9.23 65.48 -33.00
N SER A 51 9.16 66.79 -33.27
CA SER A 51 10.18 67.80 -32.91
C SER A 51 9.94 68.47 -31.55
N SER A 52 8.91 68.06 -30.81
CA SER A 52 8.55 68.65 -29.52
C SER A 52 8.93 67.74 -28.37
N ALA A 53 9.34 68.34 -27.24
CA ALA A 53 9.59 67.64 -25.99
C ALA A 53 8.76 68.28 -24.88
N TRP A 54 7.96 67.47 -24.18
CA TRP A 54 7.16 67.87 -23.03
C TRP A 54 7.73 67.23 -21.78
N GLU A 55 7.69 67.95 -20.66
CA GLU A 55 8.13 67.46 -19.37
C GLU A 55 6.93 67.43 -18.42
N SER A 56 6.63 66.26 -17.88
CA SER A 56 5.61 66.07 -16.86
C SER A 56 6.27 65.67 -15.54
N LYS A 57 5.78 66.23 -14.44
CA LYS A 57 6.32 66.01 -13.10
C LYS A 57 5.21 65.55 -12.16
N TYR A 58 5.44 64.40 -11.55
CA TYR A 58 4.54 63.78 -10.57
C TYR A 58 5.23 63.74 -9.21
N LEU A 59 4.48 64.01 -8.15
CA LEU A 59 4.98 64.05 -6.78
C LEU A 59 4.19 63.06 -5.94
N PHE A 60 4.90 62.18 -5.23
CA PHE A 60 4.31 61.13 -4.40
C PHE A 60 4.85 61.23 -2.98
N GLN A 61 3.99 61.53 -2.01
CA GLN A 61 4.37 61.47 -0.60
C GLN A 61 4.39 60.01 -0.12
N LEU A 62 5.41 59.67 0.66
CA LEU A 62 5.60 58.32 1.18
C LEU A 62 5.09 58.23 2.62
N ASP A 63 4.24 57.25 2.88
CA ASP A 63 3.85 56.91 4.25
C ASP A 63 4.96 56.12 4.94
N PRO A 64 5.34 56.49 6.18
CA PRO A 64 6.39 55.80 6.90
C PRO A 64 5.93 54.39 7.32
N VAL A 65 6.74 53.39 6.97
CA VAL A 65 6.59 52.03 7.48
C VAL A 65 7.58 51.82 8.62
N SER A 66 7.11 51.30 9.75
CA SER A 66 7.99 51.07 10.89
C SER A 66 9.02 49.96 10.61
N VAL A 67 10.27 50.18 11.00
CA VAL A 67 11.34 49.17 10.90
C VAL A 67 10.99 47.93 11.72
N GLY A 68 10.23 48.08 12.81
CA GLY A 68 9.71 46.97 13.60
C GLY A 68 8.78 46.06 12.78
N ARG A 69 7.93 46.63 11.92
CA ARG A 69 7.07 45.84 11.03
C ARG A 69 7.87 45.06 10.00
N ILE A 70 8.92 45.66 9.44
CA ILE A 70 9.83 44.99 8.49
C ILE A 70 10.52 43.80 9.17
N LYS A 71 11.11 44.01 10.35
CA LYS A 71 11.78 42.96 11.12
C LYS A 71 10.84 41.80 11.51
N LEU A 72 9.60 42.13 11.89
CA LEU A 72 8.59 41.13 12.20
C LEU A 72 8.29 40.25 10.97
N LEU A 73 8.01 40.88 9.82
CA LEU A 73 7.71 40.19 8.57
C LEU A 73 8.87 39.33 8.09
N GLU A 74 10.11 39.81 8.20
CA GLU A 74 11.29 39.00 7.88
C GLU A 74 11.44 37.78 8.77
N THR A 75 11.11 37.93 10.06
CA THR A 75 11.19 36.80 11.01
C THR A 75 10.11 35.77 10.71
N GLN A 76 8.89 36.22 10.40
CA GLN A 76 7.81 35.34 9.95
C GLN A 76 8.15 34.63 8.65
N LEU A 77 8.74 35.34 7.67
CA LEU A 77 9.17 34.74 6.40
C LEU A 77 10.25 33.68 6.62
N ARG A 78 11.25 33.95 7.46
CA ARG A 78 12.29 32.97 7.82
C ARG A 78 11.69 31.73 8.48
N GLN A 79 10.74 31.92 9.39
CA GLN A 79 10.04 30.82 10.06
C GLN A 79 9.28 29.96 9.05
N GLN A 80 8.51 30.59 8.15
CA GLN A 80 7.76 29.87 7.13
C GLN A 80 8.66 29.09 6.16
N GLN A 81 9.81 29.66 5.79
CA GLN A 81 10.81 28.96 4.96
C GLN A 81 11.41 27.74 5.68
N LEU A 82 11.62 27.82 6.99
CA LEU A 82 12.12 26.70 7.78
C LEU A 82 11.08 25.58 7.87
N GLU A 83 9.82 25.93 8.09
CA GLU A 83 8.71 24.97 8.12
C GLU A 83 8.54 24.27 6.78
N SER A 84 8.62 25.00 5.66
CA SER A 84 8.58 24.42 4.32
C SER A 84 9.67 23.36 4.12
N LYS A 85 10.93 23.66 4.50
CA LYS A 85 12.02 22.68 4.39
C LYS A 85 11.77 21.43 5.22
N ARG A 86 11.20 21.60 6.41
CA ARG A 86 10.85 20.48 7.28
C ARG A 86 9.75 19.60 6.67
N ILE A 87 8.78 20.20 5.99
CA ILE A 87 7.75 19.47 5.25
C ILE A 87 8.41 18.67 4.12
N ASP A 88 9.28 19.29 3.32
CA ASP A 88 9.99 18.61 2.22
C ASP A 88 10.79 17.39 2.73
N GLU A 89 11.49 17.54 3.86
CA GLU A 89 12.21 16.44 4.50
C GLU A 89 11.29 15.31 4.98
N LEU A 90 10.11 15.65 5.52
CA LEU A 90 9.13 14.67 5.98
C LEU A 90 8.48 13.95 4.81
N GLU A 91 8.14 14.65 3.73
CA GLU A 91 7.60 14.04 2.52
C GLU A 91 8.58 13.05 1.90
N LEU A 92 9.88 13.38 1.88
CA LEU A 92 10.92 12.46 1.41
C LEU A 92 10.97 11.18 2.25
N LYS A 93 10.86 11.31 3.59
CA LYS A 93 10.83 10.16 4.51
C LYS A 93 9.59 9.30 4.28
N VAL A 94 8.42 9.93 4.12
CA VAL A 94 7.16 9.23 3.82
C VAL A 94 7.28 8.46 2.52
N ARG A 95 7.73 9.09 1.42
CA ARG A 95 7.94 8.38 0.14
C ARG A 95 8.91 7.22 0.24
N THR A 96 9.96 7.35 1.05
CA THR A 96 10.93 6.27 1.27
C THR A 96 10.30 5.11 2.05
N LEU A 97 9.51 5.41 3.08
CA LEU A 97 8.75 4.42 3.84
C LEU A 97 7.70 3.76 2.96
N GLU A 98 6.92 4.52 2.21
CA GLU A 98 5.98 4.00 1.22
C GLU A 98 6.71 3.06 0.26
N ASN A 99 7.84 3.43 -0.34
CA ASN A 99 8.59 2.52 -1.22
C ASN A 99 9.15 1.26 -0.54
N THR A 100 9.38 1.30 0.78
CA THR A 100 9.82 0.10 1.54
C THR A 100 8.64 -0.80 1.95
N TYR A 101 7.49 -0.22 2.27
CA TYR A 101 6.28 -0.94 2.72
C TYR A 101 5.26 -1.21 1.61
N THR A 102 5.40 -0.58 0.43
CA THR A 102 4.63 -0.86 -0.80
C THR A 102 5.34 -1.89 -1.70
N LYS A 103 6.27 -2.68 -1.15
CA LYS A 103 6.50 -4.00 -1.72
C LYS A 103 5.16 -4.72 -1.64
N LYS A 104 4.49 -4.86 -2.80
CA LYS A 104 3.31 -5.70 -2.99
C LYS A 104 3.45 -6.91 -2.07
N PRO A 105 2.48 -7.20 -1.17
CA PRO A 105 2.58 -8.35 -0.29
C PRO A 105 2.92 -9.54 -1.18
N LEU A 106 4.04 -10.20 -0.87
CA LEU A 106 4.44 -11.38 -1.62
C LEU A 106 3.30 -12.38 -1.41
N PHE A 107 2.61 -12.66 -2.50
CA PHE A 107 1.44 -13.51 -2.54
C PHE A 107 1.75 -14.61 -3.54
N GLU A 108 1.57 -15.84 -3.09
CA GLU A 108 1.81 -17.02 -3.89
C GLU A 108 0.60 -17.92 -3.77
N GLU A 109 0.23 -18.48 -4.90
CA GLU A 109 -0.92 -19.35 -5.03
C GLU A 109 -0.48 -20.60 -5.81
N LEU A 110 -0.74 -21.76 -5.24
CA LEU A 110 -0.45 -23.05 -5.85
C LEU A 110 -1.74 -23.84 -6.02
N THR A 111 -1.79 -24.65 -7.07
CA THR A 111 -2.87 -25.57 -7.38
C THR A 111 -2.37 -26.99 -7.22
N THR A 112 -3.23 -27.95 -6.93
CA THR A 112 -2.79 -29.36 -6.81
C THR A 112 -2.27 -29.93 -8.13
N SER A 113 -1.14 -30.65 -8.11
CA SER A 113 -0.45 -31.11 -9.33
C SER A 113 -0.89 -32.47 -9.86
N PHE A 114 -1.19 -33.45 -9.00
CA PHE A 114 -1.68 -34.77 -9.43
C PHE A 114 -2.17 -35.60 -8.22
N ARG A 115 -3.15 -36.48 -8.44
CA ARG A 115 -3.72 -37.39 -7.43
C ARG A 115 -2.79 -38.59 -7.22
N HIS A 116 -2.49 -38.93 -5.97
CA HIS A 116 -1.94 -40.24 -5.65
C HIS A 116 -2.61 -40.78 -4.39
N GLY A 117 -2.98 -42.06 -4.45
CA GLY A 117 -3.94 -42.70 -3.55
C GLY A 117 -3.48 -42.88 -2.10
N ALA A 118 -4.45 -43.31 -1.28
CA ALA A 118 -4.42 -43.83 0.10
C ALA A 118 -3.63 -43.04 1.17
N THR A 119 -2.81 -42.05 0.79
CA THR A 119 -2.06 -41.23 1.72
C THR A 119 -2.63 -39.82 1.74
N SER A 120 -3.04 -39.45 2.94
CA SER A 120 -3.75 -38.24 3.33
C SER A 120 -3.08 -36.91 3.00
N ARG A 121 -2.09 -36.78 2.10
CA ARG A 121 -1.31 -35.54 1.86
C ARG A 121 -1.55 -34.96 0.47
N LEU A 122 -1.74 -33.63 0.40
CA LEU A 122 -1.96 -32.93 -0.86
C LEU A 122 -0.63 -32.53 -1.53
N ASN A 123 -0.52 -32.82 -2.83
CA ASN A 123 0.63 -32.42 -3.65
C ASN A 123 0.34 -31.14 -4.45
N TRP A 124 1.27 -30.19 -4.41
CA TRP A 124 1.10 -28.86 -5.01
C TRP A 124 1.84 -28.73 -6.35
N SER A 125 1.45 -27.75 -7.15
CA SER A 125 2.09 -27.40 -8.42
C SER A 125 3.56 -27.06 -8.18
N ARG A 126 4.39 -27.48 -9.13
CA ARG A 126 5.83 -27.38 -8.98
C ARG A 126 6.29 -25.98 -9.37
N GLU A 127 6.22 -25.07 -8.43
CA GLU A 127 6.76 -23.73 -8.59
C GLU A 127 7.61 -23.39 -7.36
N SER A 128 8.92 -23.17 -7.60
CA SER A 128 9.78 -22.54 -6.60
C SER A 128 9.58 -21.05 -6.72
N SER A 129 9.34 -20.41 -5.60
CA SER A 129 8.94 -19.02 -5.53
C SER A 129 9.77 -18.28 -4.49
N ALA A 130 9.44 -17.02 -4.22
CA ALA A 130 10.21 -16.21 -3.29
C ALA A 130 9.88 -16.53 -1.83
N LEU A 131 8.74 -17.18 -1.54
CA LEU A 131 8.30 -17.52 -0.19
C LEU A 131 8.34 -19.01 0.16
N ILE A 132 8.20 -19.90 -0.83
CA ILE A 132 8.19 -21.35 -0.60
C ILE A 132 8.89 -22.16 -1.69
N THR A 133 9.31 -23.36 -1.31
CA THR A 133 9.80 -24.40 -2.21
C THR A 133 8.92 -25.63 -2.06
N SER A 134 8.32 -26.09 -3.16
CA SER A 134 7.47 -27.29 -3.20
C SER A 134 8.31 -28.55 -3.44
N ASN A 135 8.18 -29.54 -2.55
CA ASN A 135 8.80 -30.85 -2.67
C ASN A 135 7.85 -31.89 -3.33
N TYR A 136 8.40 -33.02 -3.77
CA TYR A 136 7.63 -34.09 -4.43
C TYR A 136 6.66 -34.85 -3.51
N ASP A 137 6.78 -34.67 -2.20
CA ASP A 137 5.97 -35.30 -1.16
C ASP A 137 4.79 -34.42 -0.68
N GLY A 138 4.57 -33.28 -1.33
CA GLY A 138 3.53 -32.31 -0.98
C GLY A 138 3.94 -31.33 0.11
N THR A 139 5.16 -31.43 0.64
CA THR A 139 5.68 -30.52 1.65
C THR A 139 6.10 -29.19 1.03
N LEU A 140 5.62 -28.09 1.61
CA LEU A 140 5.97 -26.73 1.22
C LEU A 140 6.94 -26.15 2.25
N LYS A 141 8.18 -25.85 1.83
CA LYS A 141 9.20 -25.32 2.73
C LYS A 141 9.30 -23.81 2.63
N VAL A 142 9.18 -23.13 3.76
CA VAL A 142 9.24 -21.66 3.86
C VAL A 142 10.67 -21.18 3.65
N THR A 143 10.86 -20.24 2.72
CA THR A 143 12.19 -19.70 2.37
C THR A 143 12.53 -18.41 3.11
N ARG A 144 11.57 -17.80 3.81
CA ARG A 144 11.75 -16.53 4.52
C ARG A 144 11.03 -16.52 5.86
N SER A 145 11.67 -15.98 6.90
CA SER A 145 11.03 -15.81 8.20
C SER A 145 10.10 -14.59 8.20
N GLY A 146 8.93 -14.70 8.83
CA GLY A 146 7.96 -13.62 8.93
C GLY A 146 6.60 -14.04 9.49
N MET A 147 5.64 -13.12 9.41
CA MET A 147 4.23 -13.32 9.70
C MET A 147 3.48 -13.54 8.39
N TYR A 148 2.67 -14.60 8.35
CA TYR A 148 2.03 -15.08 7.13
C TYR A 148 0.55 -15.30 7.34
N LEU A 149 -0.25 -14.98 6.32
CA LEU A 149 -1.57 -15.56 6.12
C LEU A 149 -1.39 -16.82 5.26
N VAL A 150 -1.71 -17.97 5.84
CA VAL A 150 -1.63 -19.28 5.19
C VAL A 150 -3.05 -19.76 4.95
N GLY A 151 -3.31 -20.24 3.74
CA GLY A 151 -4.62 -20.72 3.35
C GLY A 151 -4.56 -21.96 2.48
N ALA A 152 -5.51 -22.86 2.67
CA ALA A 152 -5.78 -23.97 1.78
C ALA A 152 -7.29 -24.14 1.58
N VAL A 153 -7.69 -24.44 0.36
CA VAL A 153 -9.06 -24.77 -0.01
C VAL A 153 -9.02 -26.18 -0.57
N VAL A 154 -9.59 -27.12 0.18
CA VAL A 154 -9.56 -28.56 -0.09
C VAL A 154 -10.93 -29.01 -0.57
N ARG A 155 -10.97 -29.81 -1.63
CA ARG A 155 -12.21 -30.30 -2.26
C ARG A 155 -12.30 -31.83 -2.24
N ARG A 156 -13.39 -32.38 -1.70
CA ARG A 156 -13.68 -33.84 -1.67
C ARG A 156 -14.47 -34.31 -2.90
N GLU A 157 -14.41 -35.62 -3.15
CA GLU A 157 -15.30 -36.34 -4.07
C GLU A 157 -16.73 -36.33 -3.50
N SER A 158 -17.74 -36.01 -4.33
CA SER A 158 -19.15 -36.18 -3.96
C SER A 158 -19.57 -37.62 -4.24
N GLU A 159 -20.36 -38.22 -3.35
CA GLU A 159 -20.87 -39.59 -3.48
C GLU A 159 -21.99 -39.71 -4.55
N ASP A 160 -22.55 -38.59 -5.03
CA ASP A 160 -23.69 -38.55 -5.96
C ASP A 160 -23.36 -38.82 -7.45
N ASP A 161 -22.19 -39.39 -7.78
CA ASP A 161 -21.78 -39.67 -9.18
C ASP A 161 -22.11 -41.12 -9.62
N TYR A 162 -22.96 -41.84 -8.89
CA TYR A 162 -23.55 -43.08 -9.40
C TYR A 162 -24.69 -42.71 -10.34
N ASP A 163 -24.41 -42.81 -11.66
CA ASP A 163 -25.45 -42.84 -12.69
C ASP A 163 -26.42 -43.97 -12.35
N ASP A 164 -27.61 -43.58 -11.88
CA ASP A 164 -28.77 -44.44 -11.63
C ASP A 164 -29.35 -44.88 -12.98
N ASP A 165 -28.58 -45.67 -13.72
CA ASP A 165 -29.06 -46.44 -14.88
C ASP A 165 -29.43 -47.85 -14.39
N GLU A 166 -30.39 -47.95 -13.46
CA GLU A 166 -31.18 -49.17 -13.30
C GLU A 166 -32.14 -49.27 -14.50
N GLU A 167 -31.68 -49.89 -15.59
CA GLU A 167 -32.60 -50.49 -16.55
C GLU A 167 -33.33 -51.63 -15.82
N GLU A 168 -34.64 -51.47 -15.64
CA GLU A 168 -35.53 -52.48 -15.09
C GLU A 168 -35.44 -53.77 -15.92
N GLU A 169 -34.84 -54.82 -15.37
CA GLU A 169 -35.00 -56.17 -15.87
C GLU A 169 -36.27 -56.78 -15.28
N ASP A 170 -37.05 -57.36 -16.20
CA ASP A 170 -38.41 -57.86 -16.02
C ASP A 170 -38.57 -58.83 -14.83
N ASP A 171 -39.70 -58.64 -14.15
CA ASP A 171 -40.33 -59.46 -13.12
C ASP A 171 -40.64 -60.89 -13.59
N ASP A 172 -39.90 -61.88 -13.06
CA ASP A 172 -40.41 -63.23 -12.82
C ASP A 172 -39.58 -64.05 -11.81
N GLY A 173 -39.95 -64.04 -10.52
CA GLY A 173 -39.52 -65.11 -9.61
C GLY A 173 -39.72 -64.88 -8.11
N GLU A 174 -40.61 -65.68 -7.54
CA GLU A 174 -40.98 -65.78 -6.12
C GLU A 174 -39.81 -65.93 -5.10
N ASP A 175 -40.13 -65.55 -3.86
CA ASP A 175 -39.61 -66.01 -2.55
C ASP A 175 -38.33 -65.36 -1.98
N LYS A 176 -38.47 -64.50 -0.95
CA LYS A 176 -38.56 -64.85 0.50
C LYS A 176 -38.07 -63.68 1.37
N TYR A 177 -38.90 -63.27 2.32
CA TYR A 177 -38.50 -62.37 3.41
C TYR A 177 -37.55 -63.10 4.37
N GLU A 178 -36.32 -62.61 4.51
CA GLU A 178 -35.52 -62.81 5.72
C GLU A 178 -35.28 -61.43 6.33
N GLU A 179 -35.93 -61.17 7.46
CA GLU A 179 -35.62 -60.07 8.37
C GLU A 179 -34.17 -60.25 8.83
N ILE A 180 -33.29 -59.35 8.43
CA ILE A 180 -31.96 -59.22 9.04
C ILE A 180 -32.12 -58.21 10.17
N ASP A 181 -31.84 -58.69 11.38
CA ASP A 181 -31.82 -57.89 12.60
C ASP A 181 -30.85 -56.71 12.46
N ASP A 182 -31.39 -55.49 12.58
CA ASP A 182 -30.64 -54.24 12.78
C ASP A 182 -29.98 -54.26 14.17
N GLU A 183 -28.90 -55.04 14.34
CA GLU A 183 -28.04 -54.95 15.52
C GLU A 183 -26.94 -53.91 15.27
N ASP A 184 -27.13 -52.74 15.90
CA ASP A 184 -26.09 -51.88 16.47
C ASP A 184 -24.82 -51.72 15.62
N SER A 185 -24.93 -51.03 14.49
CA SER A 185 -23.76 -50.38 13.90
C SER A 185 -23.61 -49.00 14.55
N ASP A 186 -22.93 -48.96 15.70
CA ASP A 186 -22.25 -47.76 16.23
C ASP A 186 -21.16 -47.34 15.22
N VAL A 187 -21.57 -46.90 14.02
CA VAL A 187 -20.67 -46.22 13.09
C VAL A 187 -20.36 -44.89 13.76
N ILE A 188 -19.17 -44.83 14.33
CA ILE A 188 -18.51 -43.56 14.57
C ILE A 188 -18.43 -42.92 13.19
N ASP A 189 -19.28 -41.93 12.93
CA ASP A 189 -19.07 -40.98 11.84
C ASP A 189 -17.71 -40.33 12.11
N ASP A 190 -16.66 -40.92 11.55
CA ASP A 190 -15.34 -40.30 11.49
C ASP A 190 -15.49 -39.12 10.53
N ASP A 191 -16.02 -38.00 11.03
CA ASP A 191 -16.25 -36.77 10.28
C ASP A 191 -15.04 -36.49 9.38
N GLU A 192 -15.23 -36.54 8.06
CA GLU A 192 -14.15 -36.29 7.13
C GLU A 192 -13.55 -34.90 7.38
N TYR A 193 -12.22 -34.77 7.34
CA TYR A 193 -11.57 -33.52 7.67
C TYR A 193 -10.31 -33.25 6.85
N ALA A 194 -9.96 -31.97 6.77
CA ALA A 194 -8.70 -31.50 6.26
C ALA A 194 -7.92 -30.76 7.35
N CYS A 195 -6.60 -30.92 7.39
CA CYS A 195 -5.71 -30.23 8.31
C CYS A 195 -4.59 -29.48 7.59
N LEU A 196 -4.20 -28.35 8.15
CA LEU A 196 -2.97 -27.65 7.82
C LEU A 196 -2.00 -27.84 8.97
N LEU A 197 -0.82 -28.36 8.65
CA LEU A 197 0.24 -28.66 9.59
C LEU A 197 1.44 -27.76 9.35
N LYS A 198 2.12 -27.42 10.44
CA LYS A 198 3.40 -26.74 10.48
C LYS A 198 4.38 -27.61 11.24
N ASN A 199 5.44 -28.10 10.59
CA ASN A 199 6.42 -29.02 11.19
C ASN A 199 5.73 -30.20 11.90
N ASP A 200 4.76 -30.83 11.22
CA ASP A 200 3.89 -31.90 11.73
C ASP A 200 2.95 -31.52 12.89
N GLU A 201 2.95 -30.26 13.35
CA GLU A 201 1.98 -29.76 14.33
C GLU A 201 0.76 -29.16 13.62
N ARG A 202 -0.45 -29.59 14.01
CA ARG A 202 -1.70 -29.07 13.42
C ARG A 202 -1.93 -27.62 13.84
N ILE A 203 -2.00 -26.72 12.87
CA ILE A 203 -2.26 -25.28 13.08
C ILE A 203 -3.65 -24.83 12.63
N GLN A 204 -4.32 -25.62 11.78
CA GLN A 204 -5.72 -25.40 11.41
C GLN A 204 -6.36 -26.74 11.00
N ALA A 205 -7.65 -26.89 11.25
CA ALA A 205 -8.47 -27.99 10.78
C ALA A 205 -9.82 -27.48 10.27
N GLY A 206 -10.45 -28.26 9.41
CA GLY A 206 -11.82 -28.03 8.96
C GLY A 206 -12.44 -29.36 8.58
N TYR A 207 -13.75 -29.47 8.79
CA TYR A 207 -14.51 -30.69 8.63
C TYR A 207 -15.44 -30.54 7.44
N PHE A 208 -15.57 -31.59 6.65
CA PHE A 208 -16.57 -31.66 5.60
C PHE A 208 -17.93 -31.94 6.26
N THR A 209 -19.00 -31.44 5.64
CA THR A 209 -20.37 -31.79 6.02
C THR A 209 -20.98 -32.58 4.86
N GLU A 210 -22.06 -33.30 5.12
CA GLU A 210 -22.82 -34.06 4.11
C GLU A 210 -23.07 -33.22 2.83
N ASP A 211 -23.53 -31.98 2.99
CA ASP A 211 -23.83 -31.09 1.84
C ASP A 211 -22.62 -30.31 1.28
N CYS A 212 -21.45 -30.36 1.93
CA CYS A 212 -20.31 -29.51 1.57
C CYS A 212 -19.10 -30.33 1.11
N CYS A 213 -18.79 -30.22 -0.19
CA CYS A 213 -17.60 -30.84 -0.77
C CYS A 213 -16.32 -29.98 -0.63
N LEU A 214 -16.34 -28.91 0.15
CA LEU A 214 -15.27 -27.90 0.19
C LEU A 214 -14.98 -27.44 1.62
N VAL A 215 -13.70 -27.43 1.99
CA VAL A 215 -13.22 -26.91 3.28
C VAL A 215 -12.16 -25.84 3.06
N SER A 216 -12.29 -24.72 3.77
CA SER A 216 -11.28 -23.67 3.80
C SER A 216 -10.53 -23.69 5.12
N LEU A 217 -9.21 -23.85 5.04
CA LEU A 217 -8.26 -23.78 6.13
C LEU A 217 -7.53 -22.46 6.01
N THR A 218 -7.83 -21.47 6.85
CA THR A 218 -7.14 -20.18 6.81
C THR A 218 -6.65 -19.79 8.20
N THR A 219 -5.38 -19.41 8.32
CA THR A 219 -4.79 -19.00 9.60
C THR A 219 -3.69 -17.97 9.41
N VAL A 220 -3.48 -17.14 10.44
CA VAL A 220 -2.37 -16.19 10.50
C VAL A 220 -1.34 -16.73 11.49
N THR A 221 -0.13 -17.01 11.03
CA THR A 221 0.91 -17.61 11.86
C THR A 221 2.30 -17.06 11.55
N ARG A 222 3.20 -17.17 12.53
CA ARG A 222 4.61 -16.82 12.36
C ARG A 222 5.35 -18.05 11.83
N LEU A 223 6.01 -17.90 10.69
CA LEU A 223 6.84 -18.93 10.06
C LEU A 223 8.30 -18.50 10.09
N LYS A 224 9.18 -19.47 10.30
CA LYS A 224 10.63 -19.32 10.20
C LYS A 224 11.09 -19.90 8.87
N GLU A 225 12.22 -19.40 8.39
CA GLU A 225 12.92 -20.02 7.27
C GLU A 225 13.24 -21.48 7.63
N GLY A 226 12.86 -22.38 6.73
CA GLY A 226 12.98 -23.82 6.90
C GLY A 226 11.77 -24.50 7.53
N ASP A 227 10.77 -23.75 8.04
CA ASP A 227 9.51 -24.36 8.49
C ASP A 227 8.81 -25.07 7.31
N GLU A 228 8.18 -26.20 7.61
CA GLU A 228 7.51 -27.05 6.64
C GLU A 228 6.00 -26.96 6.83
N LEU A 229 5.28 -26.75 5.73
CA LEU A 229 3.82 -26.71 5.68
C LEU A 229 3.31 -27.90 4.89
N VAL A 230 2.32 -28.59 5.46
CA VAL A 230 1.69 -29.76 4.84
C VAL A 230 0.19 -29.61 4.99
N VAL A 231 -0.55 -29.94 3.94
CA VAL A 231 -2.01 -30.07 4.04
C VAL A 231 -2.37 -31.52 3.90
N THR A 232 -3.21 -31.99 4.81
CA THR A 232 -3.72 -33.35 4.82
C THR A 232 -5.24 -33.41 4.71
N SER A 233 -5.77 -34.53 4.23
CA SER A 233 -7.19 -34.85 4.17
C SER A 233 -7.43 -36.30 4.60
N SER A 234 -8.52 -36.58 5.31
CA SER A 234 -8.95 -37.94 5.64
C SER A 234 -9.72 -38.62 4.51
N CYS A 235 -10.25 -37.85 3.55
CA CYS A 235 -11.09 -38.33 2.45
C CYS A 235 -10.39 -38.32 1.09
N GLU A 236 -11.01 -38.99 0.11
CA GLU A 236 -10.61 -38.87 -1.29
C GLU A 236 -10.92 -37.47 -1.85
N LEU A 237 -9.99 -36.95 -2.65
CA LEU A 237 -10.03 -35.58 -3.13
C LEU A 237 -10.40 -35.53 -4.62
N LYS A 238 -11.40 -34.71 -4.97
CA LYS A 238 -11.82 -34.49 -6.36
C LYS A 238 -11.51 -33.07 -6.84
N GLY A 239 -10.99 -32.99 -8.06
CA GLY A 239 -10.69 -31.71 -8.72
C GLY A 239 -9.42 -31.03 -8.23
N THR A 240 -9.38 -29.70 -8.34
CA THR A 240 -8.20 -28.89 -8.03
C THR A 240 -8.36 -28.20 -6.67
N SER A 241 -7.55 -28.58 -5.69
CA SER A 241 -7.43 -27.83 -4.43
C SER A 241 -6.44 -26.67 -4.60
N ARG A 242 -6.59 -25.62 -3.79
CA ARG A 242 -5.75 -24.40 -3.87
C ARG A 242 -5.04 -24.16 -2.55
N PHE A 243 -3.79 -23.77 -2.61
CA PHE A 243 -3.02 -23.28 -1.47
C PHE A 243 -2.60 -21.85 -1.75
N PHE A 244 -2.66 -20.99 -0.75
CA PHE A 244 -2.16 -19.63 -0.86
C PHE A 244 -1.36 -19.23 0.37
N LEU A 245 -0.33 -18.42 0.11
CA LEU A 245 0.57 -17.90 1.12
C LEU A 245 0.79 -16.42 0.88
N MET A 246 0.53 -15.60 1.89
CA MET A 246 0.76 -14.16 1.84
C MET A 246 1.68 -13.72 2.96
N HIS A 247 2.82 -13.13 2.62
CA HIS A 247 3.75 -12.55 3.59
C HIS A 247 3.27 -11.17 4.05
N LEU A 248 2.91 -11.06 5.33
CA LEU A 248 2.33 -9.86 5.93
C LEU A 248 3.37 -8.94 6.56
N GLY A 249 4.56 -9.45 6.92
CA GLY A 249 5.62 -8.66 7.55
C GLY A 249 6.64 -9.52 8.30
N ASN A 250 7.66 -8.90 8.89
CA ASN A 250 8.65 -9.60 9.74
C ASN A 250 8.21 -9.68 11.21
#